data_AF-A0A914VZ57-F1
#
_entry.id   AF-A0A914VZ57-F1
#
_cell.length_a   1.000
_cell.length_b   1.000
_cell.length_c   1.000
_cell.angle_alpha   90.00
_cell.angle_beta   90.00
_cell.angle_gamma   90.00
#
_symmetry.space_group_name_H-M   'P 1'
#
loop_
_entity.id
_entity.type
_entity.pdbx_description
1 polymer ?
#
loop_
_entity_poly.entity_id
_entity_poly.type
_entity_poly.pdbx_seq_one_letter_code
_entity_poly.pdbx_strand_id
1 'polypeptide(L)'
;MSRFTRVEKAGPIFARVTGLIRSGVIKWEDRPLWYDVYAAHPPHREPVWDYKAPKHDQPVRQIFYKEDTIRARFYRTFGSPGAISMANERTKSLSQRFIDQYEAEKAEHPDEAEEALFERTTKVLIDQGLPLQQVKAREFVGMRVSEWRAAGLSSQEAKVLGINEQSTSDNASSEVDDSAPSQQTEQSTNNSAQPRKPDS
;
A
#
# COMPACT_ATOMS: atom_id res chain seq x y z
N MET A 1 -1.97 46.94 -11.63
CA MET A 1 -0.97 46.41 -10.67
C MET A 1 -1.65 45.41 -9.76
N SER A 2 -1.17 44.17 -9.70
CA SER A 2 -1.76 43.13 -8.83
C SER A 2 -1.43 43.44 -7.37
N ARG A 3 -2.46 43.70 -6.55
CA ARG A 3 -2.36 44.13 -5.14
C ARG A 3 -2.31 42.95 -4.15
N PHE A 4 -2.10 41.72 -4.63
CA PHE A 4 -2.14 40.52 -3.80
C PHE A 4 -0.75 40.10 -3.30
N THR A 5 -0.67 39.71 -2.03
CA THR A 5 0.57 39.20 -1.42
C THR A 5 0.79 37.73 -1.83
N ARG A 6 1.96 37.43 -2.38
CA ARG A 6 2.43 36.07 -2.71
C ARG A 6 3.32 35.54 -1.59
N VAL A 7 2.79 35.53 -0.37
CA VAL A 7 3.52 35.09 0.84
C VAL A 7 2.72 33.99 1.51
N GLU A 8 2.82 32.78 0.98
CA GLU A 8 2.07 31.59 1.43
C GLU A 8 2.44 31.15 2.85
N LYS A 9 3.67 31.41 3.30
CA LYS A 9 4.16 31.00 4.62
C LYS A 9 3.75 31.94 5.77
N ALA A 10 3.31 33.16 5.47
CA ALA A 10 3.02 34.18 6.48
C ALA A 10 1.65 34.03 7.16
N GLY A 11 0.87 33.02 6.79
CA GLY A 11 -0.42 32.72 7.41
C GLY A 11 -1.54 32.42 6.40
N PRO A 12 -2.74 32.10 6.91
CA PRO A 12 -3.87 31.72 6.08
C PRO A 12 -4.30 32.85 5.16
N ILE A 13 -4.79 32.51 3.97
CA ILE A 13 -5.20 33.47 2.94
C ILE A 13 -6.26 34.45 3.46
N PHE A 14 -7.16 33.98 4.31
CA PHE A 14 -8.22 34.80 4.92
C PHE A 14 -7.65 35.91 5.81
N ALA A 15 -6.69 35.59 6.68
CA ALA A 15 -6.02 36.58 7.54
C ALA A 15 -5.24 37.61 6.69
N ARG A 16 -4.55 37.16 5.64
CA ARG A 16 -3.80 38.05 4.73
C ARG A 16 -4.71 39.02 3.99
N VAL A 17 -5.81 38.55 3.42
CA VAL A 17 -6.78 39.41 2.72
C VAL A 17 -7.47 40.36 3.69
N THR A 18 -7.87 39.86 4.87
CA THR A 18 -8.45 40.70 5.94
C THR A 18 -7.48 41.80 6.35
N GLY A 19 -6.19 41.50 6.49
CA GLY A 19 -5.15 42.48 6.78
C GLY A 19 -5.00 43.55 5.69
N LEU A 20 -5.04 43.15 4.41
CA LEU A 20 -4.98 44.08 3.27
C LEU A 20 -6.22 44.99 3.17
N ILE A 21 -7.38 44.46 3.52
CA ILE A 21 -8.62 45.23 3.61
C ILE A 21 -8.54 46.23 4.77
N ARG A 22 -8.08 45.79 5.96
CA ARG A 22 -7.94 46.64 7.14
C ARG A 22 -6.88 47.74 6.98
N SER A 23 -5.82 47.49 6.22
CA SER A 23 -4.78 48.50 5.93
C SER A 23 -5.15 49.45 4.79
N GLY A 24 -6.29 49.24 4.12
CA GLY A 24 -6.76 50.08 3.03
C GLY A 24 -6.06 49.86 1.68
N VAL A 25 -5.18 48.86 1.57
CA VAL A 25 -4.53 48.48 0.29
C VAL A 25 -5.57 47.92 -0.69
N ILE A 26 -6.51 47.13 -0.18
CA ILE A 26 -7.70 46.64 -0.88
C ILE A 26 -8.92 47.35 -0.29
N LYS A 27 -9.76 47.92 -1.15
CA LYS A 27 -11.02 48.52 -0.72
C LYS A 27 -12.02 47.43 -0.33
N TRP A 28 -12.96 47.72 0.56
CA TRP A 28 -13.97 46.75 0.97
C TRP A 28 -14.84 46.26 -0.20
N GLU A 29 -15.11 47.14 -1.16
CA GLU A 29 -15.87 46.85 -2.38
C GLU A 29 -15.09 45.95 -3.35
N ASP A 30 -13.75 45.99 -3.30
CA ASP A 30 -12.83 45.21 -4.13
C ASP A 30 -12.51 43.83 -3.49
N ARG A 31 -13.20 43.42 -2.42
CA ARG A 31 -12.91 42.16 -1.74
C ARG A 31 -13.18 40.96 -2.67
N PRO A 32 -12.41 39.87 -2.55
CA PRO A 32 -12.63 38.68 -3.38
C PRO A 32 -14.02 38.08 -3.15
N LEU A 33 -14.63 37.53 -4.20
CA LEU A 33 -15.96 36.91 -4.14
C LEU A 33 -16.07 35.83 -3.04
N TRP A 34 -15.01 35.06 -2.82
CA TRP A 34 -14.98 34.00 -1.82
C TRP A 34 -14.90 34.51 -0.37
N TYR A 35 -14.56 35.79 -0.15
CA TYR A 35 -14.30 36.33 1.18
C TYR A 35 -15.54 36.23 2.09
N ASP A 36 -16.70 36.61 1.57
CA ASP A 36 -17.96 36.58 2.31
C ASP A 36 -18.39 35.14 2.62
N VAL A 37 -18.15 34.22 1.69
CA VAL A 37 -18.42 32.78 1.88
C VAL A 37 -17.54 32.22 3.00
N TYR A 38 -16.25 32.56 3.00
CA TYR A 38 -15.31 32.12 4.04
C TYR A 38 -15.66 32.73 5.40
N ALA A 39 -16.06 34.01 5.44
CA ALA A 39 -16.45 34.68 6.68
C ALA A 39 -17.74 34.10 7.28
N ALA A 40 -18.72 33.73 6.43
CA ALA A 40 -19.96 33.11 6.86
C ALA A 40 -19.78 31.63 7.27
N HIS A 41 -18.92 30.91 6.55
CA HIS A 41 -18.69 29.47 6.73
C HIS A 41 -17.18 29.18 6.82
N PRO A 42 -16.54 29.56 7.94
CA PRO A 42 -15.12 29.31 8.11
C PRO A 42 -14.85 27.80 8.16
N PRO A 43 -13.71 27.32 7.61
CA PRO A 43 -13.34 25.93 7.71
C PRO A 43 -13.09 25.54 9.18
N HIS A 44 -13.30 24.27 9.52
CA HIS A 44 -13.06 23.77 10.88
C HIS A 44 -11.61 23.99 11.35
N ARG A 45 -10.65 24.00 10.41
CA ARG A 45 -9.24 24.33 10.66
C ARG A 45 -8.76 25.31 9.61
N GLU A 46 -8.03 26.34 10.05
CA GLU A 46 -7.45 27.30 9.14
C GLU A 46 -6.33 26.67 8.29
N PRO A 47 -6.26 27.01 6.99
CA PRO A 47 -5.22 26.51 6.09
C PRO A 47 -3.89 27.24 6.36
N VAL A 48 -3.13 26.73 7.33
CA VAL A 48 -1.78 27.19 7.66
C VAL A 48 -0.76 26.38 6.85
N TRP A 49 0.32 27.02 6.41
CA TRP A 49 1.38 26.40 5.61
C TRP A 49 2.03 25.17 6.27
N ASP A 50 2.42 25.28 7.55
CA ASP A 50 3.06 24.19 8.31
C ASP A 50 2.04 23.52 9.24
N TYR A 51 0.91 23.10 8.67
CA TYR A 51 -0.11 22.42 9.44
C TYR A 51 0.30 20.98 9.76
N LYS A 52 0.52 20.69 11.05
CA LYS A 52 0.79 19.32 11.54
C LYS A 52 -0.46 18.76 12.20
N ALA A 53 -1.03 17.71 11.60
CA ALA A 53 -2.14 17.00 12.20
C ALA A 53 -1.69 16.28 13.50
N PRO A 54 -2.59 16.05 14.48
CA PRO A 54 -2.24 15.40 15.76
C PRO A 54 -1.57 14.01 15.65
N LYS A 55 -1.63 13.38 14.47
CA LYS A 55 -1.06 12.06 14.17
C LYS A 55 -0.12 12.08 12.97
N HIS A 56 0.45 13.24 12.64
CA HIS A 56 1.31 13.40 11.46
C HIS A 56 2.48 12.40 11.44
N ASP A 57 3.10 12.16 12.60
CA ASP A 57 4.28 11.28 12.71
C ASP A 57 3.92 9.82 13.03
N GLN A 58 2.62 9.49 13.11
CA GLN A 58 2.17 8.13 13.44
C GLN A 58 1.85 7.36 12.16
N PRO A 59 2.27 6.09 12.03
CA PRO A 59 1.88 5.27 10.91
C PRO A 59 0.36 5.05 10.91
N VAL A 60 -0.24 5.07 9.72
CA VAL A 60 -1.66 4.79 9.54
C VAL A 60 -1.94 3.35 9.97
N ARG A 61 -2.95 3.16 10.83
CA ARG A 61 -3.34 1.82 11.30
C ARG A 61 -3.96 1.02 10.16
N GLN A 62 -3.57 -0.24 10.05
CA GLN A 62 -4.21 -1.18 9.15
C GLN A 62 -5.66 -1.45 9.61
N ILE A 63 -6.58 -1.55 8.66
CA ILE A 63 -8.00 -1.77 8.91
C ILE A 63 -8.28 -3.26 8.64
N PHE A 64 -8.54 -4.01 9.70
CA PHE A 64 -8.92 -5.43 9.63
C PHE A 64 -10.24 -5.65 10.36
N TYR A 65 -11.08 -6.51 9.79
CA TYR A 65 -12.34 -6.94 10.37
C TYR A 65 -12.25 -8.39 10.84
N LYS A 66 -13.22 -8.81 11.67
CA LYS A 66 -13.24 -10.19 12.20
C LYS A 66 -13.48 -11.20 11.10
N GLU A 67 -14.26 -10.82 10.09
CA GLU A 67 -14.58 -11.65 8.94
C GLU A 67 -13.37 -11.86 8.01
N ASP A 68 -12.34 -11.00 8.08
CA ASP A 68 -11.16 -11.10 7.22
C ASP A 68 -10.37 -12.39 7.44
N THR A 69 -10.40 -12.95 8.66
CA THR A 69 -9.78 -14.25 8.95
C THR A 69 -10.42 -15.38 8.14
N ILE A 70 -11.76 -15.39 8.09
CA ILE A 70 -12.54 -16.39 7.34
C ILE A 70 -12.42 -16.12 5.84
N ARG A 71 -12.44 -14.85 5.43
CA ARG A 71 -12.23 -14.43 4.05
C ARG A 71 -10.86 -14.89 3.52
N ALA A 72 -9.80 -14.72 4.31
CA ALA A 72 -8.46 -15.21 3.97
C ALA A 72 -8.43 -16.74 3.83
N ARG A 73 -9.09 -17.45 4.75
CA ARG A 73 -9.23 -18.92 4.65
C ARG A 73 -10.00 -19.33 3.39
N PHE A 74 -11.10 -18.65 3.07
CA PHE A 74 -11.89 -18.89 1.86
C PHE A 74 -11.04 -18.74 0.60
N TYR A 75 -10.33 -17.62 0.43
CA TYR A 75 -9.49 -17.39 -0.74
C TYR A 75 -8.29 -18.33 -0.81
N ARG A 76 -7.78 -18.83 0.34
CA ARG A 76 -6.74 -19.85 0.37
C ARG A 76 -7.24 -21.21 -0.12
N THR A 77 -8.47 -21.58 0.21
CA THR A 77 -9.06 -22.89 -0.12
C THR A 77 -9.67 -22.93 -1.54
N PHE A 78 -10.43 -21.91 -1.92
CA PHE A 78 -11.21 -21.88 -3.16
C PHE A 78 -10.64 -20.95 -4.23
N GLY A 79 -9.59 -20.17 -3.90
CA GLY A 79 -9.03 -19.19 -4.81
C GLY A 79 -10.00 -18.05 -5.12
N SER A 80 -9.77 -17.38 -6.27
CA SER A 80 -10.63 -16.29 -6.71
C SER A 80 -11.89 -16.86 -7.38
N PRO A 81 -13.11 -16.57 -6.85
CA PRO A 81 -14.35 -17.18 -7.32
C PRO A 81 -14.90 -16.58 -8.63
N GLY A 82 -14.07 -15.84 -9.39
CA GLY A 82 -14.44 -15.21 -10.66
C GLY A 82 -14.58 -13.68 -10.57
N ALA A 83 -15.26 -13.10 -11.58
CA ALA A 83 -15.44 -11.65 -11.69
C ALA A 83 -16.42 -11.12 -10.63
N ILE A 84 -16.04 -10.03 -9.95
CA ILE A 84 -16.88 -9.34 -8.96
C ILE A 84 -17.42 -8.07 -9.60
N SER A 85 -18.74 -7.87 -9.55
CA SER A 85 -19.35 -6.61 -9.97
C SER A 85 -19.15 -5.54 -8.90
N MET A 86 -18.35 -4.52 -9.19
CA MET A 86 -18.18 -3.36 -8.30
C MET A 86 -19.24 -2.27 -8.52
N ALA A 87 -19.97 -2.33 -9.64
CA ALA A 87 -20.97 -1.31 -10.01
C ALA A 87 -22.30 -1.48 -9.27
N ASN A 88 -22.58 -2.68 -8.76
CA ASN A 88 -23.84 -2.99 -8.10
C ASN A 88 -23.61 -3.32 -6.63
N GLU A 89 -24.07 -2.44 -5.75
CA GLU A 89 -23.96 -2.59 -4.30
C GLU A 89 -24.87 -3.70 -3.74
N ARG A 90 -25.91 -4.10 -4.47
CA ARG A 90 -26.87 -5.13 -4.02
C ARG A 90 -26.34 -6.54 -4.22
N THR A 91 -25.45 -6.74 -5.18
CA THR A 91 -24.93 -8.08 -5.49
C THR A 91 -23.82 -8.45 -4.53
N LYS A 92 -24.09 -9.40 -3.63
CA LYS A 92 -23.07 -9.99 -2.76
C LYS A 92 -22.11 -10.87 -3.55
N SER A 93 -20.81 -10.71 -3.30
CA SER A 93 -19.77 -11.61 -3.83
C SER A 93 -19.92 -13.02 -3.26
N LEU A 94 -19.30 -14.00 -3.91
CA LEU A 94 -19.35 -15.39 -3.42
C LEU A 94 -18.72 -15.53 -2.03
N SER A 95 -17.58 -14.85 -1.81
CA SER A 95 -16.92 -14.80 -0.50
C SER A 95 -17.80 -14.15 0.56
N GLN A 96 -18.59 -13.12 0.21
CA GLN A 96 -19.51 -12.50 1.15
C GLN A 96 -20.68 -13.42 1.50
N ARG A 97 -21.28 -14.10 0.52
CA ARG A 97 -22.33 -15.11 0.79
C ARG A 97 -21.83 -16.23 1.70
N PHE A 98 -20.57 -16.64 1.52
CA PHE A 98 -19.93 -17.63 2.38
C PHE A 98 -19.82 -17.14 3.83
N ILE A 99 -19.36 -15.90 4.03
CA ILE A 99 -19.23 -15.30 5.35
C ILE A 99 -20.60 -15.17 6.02
N ASP A 100 -21.61 -14.68 5.31
CA ASP A 100 -22.96 -14.53 5.84
C ASP A 100 -23.52 -15.88 6.34
N GLN A 101 -23.32 -16.95 5.56
CA GLN A 101 -23.72 -18.30 5.97
C GLN A 101 -22.89 -18.80 7.16
N TYR A 102 -21.59 -18.50 7.21
CA TYR A 102 -20.71 -18.89 8.32
C TYR A 102 -21.10 -18.22 9.62
N GLU A 103 -21.49 -16.95 9.57
CA GLU A 103 -22.00 -16.24 10.74
C GLU A 103 -23.34 -16.82 11.21
N ALA A 104 -24.22 -17.23 10.30
CA ALA A 104 -25.46 -17.92 10.64
C ALA A 104 -25.21 -19.27 11.33
N GLU A 105 -24.35 -20.14 10.77
CA GLU A 105 -24.02 -21.43 11.38
C GLU A 105 -23.30 -21.25 12.73
N LYS A 106 -22.44 -20.23 12.86
CA LYS A 106 -21.76 -19.91 14.13
C LYS A 106 -22.73 -19.43 15.21
N ALA A 107 -23.81 -18.75 14.82
CA ALA A 107 -24.84 -18.33 15.76
C ALA A 107 -25.69 -19.52 16.25
N GLU A 108 -25.93 -20.51 15.40
CA GLU A 108 -26.64 -21.74 15.76
C GLU A 108 -25.78 -22.71 16.59
N HIS A 109 -24.48 -22.79 16.27
CA HIS A 109 -23.54 -23.72 16.88
C HIS A 109 -22.30 -23.00 17.45
N PRO A 110 -22.44 -22.28 18.58
CA PRO A 110 -21.35 -21.48 19.14
C PRO A 110 -20.19 -22.31 19.71
N ASP A 111 -20.44 -23.57 20.10
CA ASP A 111 -19.46 -24.46 20.73
C ASP A 111 -18.66 -25.32 19.73
N GLU A 112 -19.02 -25.28 18.45
CA GLU A 112 -18.34 -26.06 17.42
C GLU A 112 -16.99 -25.43 17.03
N ALA A 113 -16.03 -26.30 16.68
CA ALA A 113 -14.74 -25.86 16.17
C ALA A 113 -14.91 -25.10 14.85
N GLU A 114 -14.13 -24.03 14.66
CA GLU A 114 -14.18 -23.20 13.44
C GLU A 114 -13.95 -24.00 12.14
N GLU A 115 -13.23 -25.11 12.23
CA GLU A 115 -13.03 -26.04 11.12
C GLU A 115 -14.30 -26.81 10.76
N ALA A 116 -15.01 -27.34 11.75
CA ALA A 116 -16.28 -28.04 11.53
C ALA A 116 -17.33 -27.08 10.94
N LEU A 117 -17.41 -25.84 11.46
CA LEU A 117 -18.28 -24.79 10.93
C LEU A 117 -17.96 -24.42 9.48
N PHE A 118 -16.67 -24.36 9.12
CA PHE A 118 -16.23 -24.06 7.76
C PHE A 118 -16.58 -25.18 6.77
N GLU A 119 -16.41 -26.44 7.17
CA GLU A 119 -16.81 -27.58 6.33
C GLU A 119 -18.31 -27.66 6.17
N ARG A 120 -19.07 -27.41 7.25
CA ARG A 120 -20.53 -27.40 7.23
C ARG A 120 -21.07 -26.32 6.30
N THR A 121 -20.56 -25.09 6.41
CA THR A 121 -20.92 -24.02 5.48
C THR A 121 -20.58 -24.35 4.04
N THR A 122 -19.41 -24.96 3.80
CA THR A 122 -19.03 -25.42 2.45
C THR A 122 -20.05 -26.41 1.88
N LYS A 123 -20.49 -27.40 2.66
CA LYS A 123 -21.51 -28.37 2.26
C LYS A 123 -22.84 -27.69 1.95
N VAL A 124 -23.33 -26.83 2.84
CA VAL A 124 -24.58 -26.08 2.66
C VAL A 124 -24.56 -25.24 1.39
N LEU A 125 -23.45 -24.55 1.10
CA LEU A 125 -23.35 -23.68 -0.09
C LEU A 125 -23.23 -24.49 -1.38
N ILE A 126 -22.60 -25.67 -1.35
CA ILE A 126 -22.59 -26.61 -2.48
C ILE A 126 -24.00 -27.13 -2.75
N ASP A 127 -24.75 -27.48 -1.70
CA ASP A 127 -26.14 -27.93 -1.82
C ASP A 127 -27.06 -26.82 -2.37
N GLN A 128 -26.75 -25.55 -2.07
CA GLN A 128 -27.40 -24.37 -2.66
C GLN A 128 -27.00 -24.12 -4.12
N GLY A 129 -26.13 -24.95 -4.71
CA GLY A 129 -25.72 -24.87 -6.11
C GLY A 129 -24.62 -23.84 -6.40
N LEU A 130 -23.87 -23.38 -5.39
CA LEU A 130 -22.75 -22.48 -5.62
C LEU A 130 -21.50 -23.25 -6.04
N PRO A 131 -20.82 -22.84 -7.14
CA PRO A 131 -19.63 -23.53 -7.63
C PRO A 131 -18.42 -23.18 -6.75
N LEU A 132 -18.25 -23.90 -5.65
CA LEU A 132 -17.06 -23.85 -4.80
C LEU A 132 -16.08 -24.94 -5.23
N GLN A 133 -15.12 -24.58 -6.08
CA GLN A 133 -14.03 -25.50 -6.47
C GLN A 133 -12.83 -25.26 -5.56
N GLN A 134 -12.38 -26.31 -4.87
CA GLN A 134 -11.13 -26.24 -4.14
C GLN A 134 -9.99 -26.11 -5.15
N VAL A 135 -9.23 -25.02 -5.02
CA VAL A 135 -7.98 -24.91 -5.74
C VAL A 135 -7.02 -25.83 -5.01
N LYS A 136 -6.51 -26.87 -5.68
CA LYS A 136 -5.37 -27.62 -5.15
C LYS A 136 -4.33 -26.57 -4.77
N ALA A 137 -4.01 -26.49 -3.48
CA ALA A 137 -3.08 -25.52 -2.94
C ALA A 137 -1.90 -25.47 -3.90
N ARG A 138 -1.70 -24.31 -4.53
CA ARG A 138 -0.70 -24.10 -5.57
C ARG A 138 0.62 -24.69 -5.05
N GLU A 139 1.03 -25.84 -5.59
CA GLU A 139 2.32 -26.48 -5.34
C GLU A 139 3.51 -25.56 -5.72
N PHE A 140 3.20 -24.39 -6.28
CA PHE A 140 4.10 -23.41 -6.86
C PHE A 140 4.40 -22.17 -5.98
N VAL A 141 3.80 -22.04 -4.80
CA VAL A 141 4.13 -20.91 -3.90
C VAL A 141 5.46 -21.19 -3.22
N GLY A 142 6.55 -20.65 -3.79
CA GLY A 142 7.93 -20.85 -3.35
C GLY A 142 8.85 -21.53 -4.38
N MET A 143 8.31 -22.01 -5.51
CA MET A 143 9.13 -22.56 -6.60
C MET A 143 9.94 -21.47 -7.29
N ARG A 144 11.23 -21.72 -7.48
CA ARG A 144 12.12 -20.82 -8.24
C ARG A 144 11.72 -20.81 -9.71
N VAL A 145 11.96 -19.69 -10.41
CA VAL A 145 11.66 -19.52 -11.85
C VAL A 145 12.24 -20.66 -12.72
N SER A 146 13.35 -21.29 -12.30
CA SER A 146 13.93 -22.47 -12.95
C SER A 146 13.05 -23.72 -12.86
N GLU A 147 12.42 -23.95 -11.71
CA GLU A 147 11.54 -25.09 -11.46
C GLU A 147 10.20 -24.94 -12.21
N TRP A 148 9.76 -23.70 -12.47
CA TRP A 148 8.60 -23.40 -13.33
C TRP A 148 8.81 -23.81 -14.79
N ARG A 149 10.00 -23.57 -15.35
CA ARG A 149 10.32 -23.96 -16.74
C ARG A 149 10.42 -25.47 -16.91
N ALA A 150 10.95 -26.17 -15.90
CA ALA A 150 11.05 -27.64 -15.91
C ALA A 150 9.68 -28.33 -15.86
N ALA A 151 8.68 -27.69 -15.25
CA ALA A 151 7.30 -28.19 -15.17
C ALA A 151 6.46 -27.95 -16.45
N GLY A 152 7.02 -27.29 -17.48
CA GLY A 152 6.37 -27.14 -18.79
C GLY A 152 5.20 -26.15 -18.84
N LEU A 153 5.02 -25.29 -17.83
CA LEU A 153 3.97 -24.26 -17.83
C LEU A 153 4.30 -23.13 -18.81
N SER A 154 3.29 -22.69 -19.56
CA SER A 154 3.46 -21.70 -20.61
C SER A 154 3.54 -20.27 -20.03
N SER A 155 4.29 -19.41 -20.72
CA SER A 155 4.53 -18.02 -20.30
C SER A 155 3.24 -17.17 -20.20
N GLN A 156 2.15 -17.59 -20.88
CA GLN A 156 0.85 -16.92 -20.81
C GLN A 156 0.11 -17.18 -19.49
N GLU A 157 0.30 -18.34 -18.88
CA GLU A 157 -0.32 -18.71 -17.59
C GLU A 157 0.33 -17.95 -16.42
N ALA A 158 1.64 -17.68 -16.49
CA ALA A 158 2.37 -16.92 -15.47
C ALA A 158 1.89 -15.46 -15.33
N LYS A 159 1.45 -14.85 -16.43
CA LYS A 159 0.95 -13.47 -16.44
C LYS A 159 -0.43 -13.32 -15.78
N VAL A 160 -1.26 -14.36 -15.86
CA VAL A 160 -2.59 -14.41 -15.20
C VAL A 160 -2.46 -14.55 -13.68
N LEU A 161 -1.35 -15.14 -13.20
CA LEU A 161 -1.10 -15.34 -11.76
C LEU A 161 -0.34 -14.16 -11.09
N GLY A 162 0.04 -13.12 -11.84
CA GLY A 162 0.53 -11.85 -11.29
C GLY A 162 1.93 -11.90 -10.66
N ILE A 163 2.85 -12.70 -11.19
CA ILE A 163 4.22 -12.87 -10.65
C ILE A 163 5.21 -12.01 -11.46
N ASN A 164 6.02 -11.17 -10.81
CA ASN A 164 7.03 -10.30 -11.43
C ASN A 164 8.40 -10.99 -11.50
N GLU A 165 9.10 -10.84 -12.62
CA GLU A 165 10.36 -11.56 -12.96
C GLU A 165 11.63 -11.01 -12.27
N GLN A 166 11.50 -9.97 -11.44
CA GLN A 166 12.65 -9.21 -10.92
C GLN A 166 13.13 -9.69 -9.55
N SER A 167 13.70 -10.88 -9.49
CA SER A 167 14.61 -11.25 -8.40
C SER A 167 15.59 -12.31 -8.88
N THR A 168 16.48 -11.89 -9.77
CA THR A 168 17.73 -12.57 -10.09
C THR A 168 18.84 -11.54 -10.13
N SER A 169 19.59 -11.42 -9.04
CA SER A 169 21.00 -11.06 -9.08
C SER A 169 21.67 -11.66 -7.85
N ASP A 170 22.50 -12.65 -8.15
CA ASP A 170 23.22 -13.54 -7.26
C ASP A 170 24.25 -12.79 -6.39
N ASN A 171 24.44 -13.23 -5.15
CA ASN A 171 25.70 -13.05 -4.45
C ASN A 171 26.00 -14.26 -3.56
N ALA A 172 26.65 -15.26 -4.14
CA ALA A 172 27.33 -16.33 -3.41
C ALA A 172 28.42 -16.91 -4.31
N SER A 173 29.70 -16.61 -4.01
CA SER A 173 30.82 -17.57 -4.09
C SER A 173 32.08 -16.98 -3.46
N SER A 174 32.59 -17.70 -2.46
CA SER A 174 33.88 -17.61 -1.79
C SER A 174 34.99 -18.35 -2.58
N GLU A 175 36.22 -17.82 -2.51
CA GLU A 175 37.61 -18.41 -2.44
C GLU A 175 37.88 -19.84 -3.01
N VAL A 176 39.00 -20.21 -3.66
CA VAL A 176 40.46 -20.14 -3.31
C VAL A 176 41.37 -20.56 -4.52
N ASP A 177 42.57 -19.94 -4.65
CA ASP A 177 43.92 -20.28 -5.25
C ASP A 177 44.10 -20.98 -6.64
N ASP A 178 45.20 -20.89 -7.41
CA ASP A 178 46.62 -20.51 -7.19
C ASP A 178 47.33 -20.20 -8.54
N SER A 179 48.56 -19.65 -8.49
CA SER A 179 49.66 -19.64 -9.48
C SER A 179 50.00 -18.32 -10.22
N ALA A 180 51.08 -17.69 -9.76
CA ALA A 180 51.95 -16.69 -10.44
C ALA A 180 52.99 -17.40 -11.37
N PRO A 181 54.04 -16.75 -11.96
CA PRO A 181 54.42 -15.32 -11.99
C PRO A 181 54.92 -14.79 -13.37
N SER A 182 55.14 -13.47 -13.53
CA SER A 182 56.42 -12.87 -14.03
C SER A 182 56.32 -11.39 -14.49
N GLN A 183 57.27 -10.60 -13.96
CA GLN A 183 58.08 -9.53 -14.58
C GLN A 183 57.43 -8.15 -14.88
N GLN A 184 57.84 -7.09 -14.14
CA GLN A 184 58.77 -5.98 -14.54
C GLN A 184 57.98 -4.77 -15.12
N THR A 185 58.12 -3.47 -14.78
CA THR A 185 59.26 -2.59 -14.43
C THR A 185 58.73 -1.16 -14.13
N GLU A 186 59.34 -0.44 -13.16
CA GLU A 186 59.53 1.05 -13.05
C GLU A 186 58.30 2.02 -13.00
N GLN A 187 58.28 3.24 -12.45
CA GLN A 187 59.18 4.16 -11.73
C GLN A 187 58.33 5.35 -11.19
N SER A 188 58.80 6.02 -10.12
CA SER A 188 58.66 7.48 -9.83
C SER A 188 57.27 8.07 -9.49
N THR A 189 57.07 9.10 -8.65
CA THR A 189 57.79 9.87 -7.62
C THR A 189 56.71 10.78 -6.96
N ASN A 190 56.97 11.23 -5.72
CA ASN A 190 56.43 12.45 -5.08
C ASN A 190 54.93 12.46 -4.67
N ASN A 191 54.48 13.03 -3.55
CA ASN A 191 54.96 14.21 -2.84
C ASN A 191 54.48 14.25 -1.37
N SER A 192 55.24 15.01 -0.59
CA SER A 192 55.09 15.41 0.81
C SER A 192 53.85 16.28 1.11
N ALA A 193 53.24 16.13 2.30
CA ALA A 193 52.87 17.23 3.22
C ALA A 193 52.05 16.75 4.44
N GLN A 194 52.39 17.32 5.60
CA GLN A 194 51.95 17.00 6.97
C GLN A 194 50.70 17.83 7.44
N PRO A 195 50.21 17.67 8.70
CA PRO A 195 48.79 17.68 9.07
C PRO A 195 48.23 19.05 9.54
N ARG A 196 46.90 19.18 9.65
CA ARG A 196 46.23 20.30 10.33
C ARG A 196 45.55 19.85 11.64
N LYS A 197 45.68 20.73 12.64
CA LYS A 197 45.25 20.65 14.06
C LYS A 197 43.72 20.67 14.24
N PRO A 198 43.20 20.25 15.42
CA PRO A 198 41.83 20.53 15.84
C PRO A 198 41.71 21.89 16.56
N ASP A 199 40.65 22.63 16.26
CA ASP A 199 40.27 23.89 16.90
C ASP A 199 39.60 23.66 18.28
N SER A 200 39.81 24.61 19.18
CA SER A 200 39.02 24.83 20.41
C SER A 200 37.88 25.80 20.16
#